data_AF-A0A9X8YN13-F1
#
_entry.id   AF-A0A9X8YN13-F1
#
_cell.length_a   1.000
_cell.length_b   1.000
_cell.length_c   1.000
_cell.angle_alpha   90.00
_cell.angle_beta   90.00
_cell.angle_gamma   90.00
#
_symmetry.space_group_name_H-M   'P 1'
#
loop_
_entity.id
_entity.type
_entity.pdbx_description
1 polymer ?
#
loop_
_entity_poly.entity_id
_entity_poly.type
_entity_poly.pdbx_seq_one_letter_code
_entity_poly.pdbx_strand_id
1 'polypeptide(L)'
;MGAEPLQVARLHALESGMDVTYVQETVESHAQANPQRYDVVTCMEMLEHVPDPASVVRACAQLVKPGGHVFFSTINRNTKAWLMAVIGAEYVLKMV
;
A
#
# COMPACT_ATOMS: atom_id res chain seq x y z
N MET A 1 12.18 -4.99 -6.19
CA MET A 1 11.73 -3.58 -6.17
C MET A 1 10.92 -3.34 -7.43
N GLY A 2 9.66 -2.90 -7.31
CA GLY A 2 8.57 -3.05 -8.29
C GLY A 2 8.65 -2.25 -9.60
N ALA A 3 9.78 -2.27 -10.30
CA ALA A 3 9.94 -1.58 -11.58
C ALA A 3 9.02 -2.15 -12.68
N GLU A 4 8.89 -3.47 -12.77
CA GLU A 4 8.04 -4.13 -13.77
C GLU A 4 6.54 -3.84 -13.55
N PRO A 5 5.96 -3.98 -12.33
CA PRO A 5 4.56 -3.58 -12.09
C PRO A 5 4.29 -2.11 -12.40
N LEU A 6 5.23 -1.21 -12.09
CA LEU A 6 5.07 0.22 -12.37
C LEU A 6 5.06 0.52 -13.87
N GLN A 7 5.82 -0.22 -14.69
CA GLN A 7 5.77 -0.07 -16.15
C GLN A 7 4.41 -0.48 -16.71
N VAL A 8 3.86 -1.61 -16.25
CA VAL A 8 2.51 -2.06 -16.63
C VAL A 8 1.45 -1.02 -16.22
N ALA A 9 1.55 -0.48 -15.00
CA ALA A 9 0.60 0.53 -14.52
C ALA A 9 0.67 1.84 -15.33
N ARG A 10 1.88 2.27 -15.73
CA ARG A 10 2.05 3.43 -16.63
C ARG A 10 1.43 3.18 -18.00
N LEU A 11 1.59 1.97 -18.55
CA LEU A 11 0.98 1.60 -19.82
C LEU A 11 -0.56 1.66 -19.74
N HIS A 12 -1.15 1.07 -18.69
CA HIS A 12 -2.59 1.13 -18.47
C HIS A 12 -3.11 2.58 -18.29
N ALA A 13 -2.35 3.46 -17.64
CA ALA A 13 -2.72 4.87 -17.51
C ALA A 13 -2.73 5.59 -18.86
N LEU A 14 -1.76 5.30 -19.74
CA LEU A 14 -1.73 5.82 -21.11
C LEU A 14 -2.94 5.35 -21.92
N GLU A 15 -3.27 4.06 -21.84
CA GLU A 15 -4.42 3.47 -22.56
C GLU A 15 -5.76 4.00 -22.06
N SER A 16 -5.89 4.24 -20.75
CA SER A 16 -7.11 4.78 -20.13
C SER A 16 -7.25 6.30 -20.23
N GLY A 17 -6.22 7.00 -20.71
CA GLY A 17 -6.19 8.47 -20.80
C GLY A 17 -6.23 9.18 -19.44
N MET A 18 -5.83 8.48 -18.36
CA MET A 18 -5.81 9.05 -17.01
C MET A 18 -4.49 9.76 -16.74
N ASP A 19 -4.56 10.97 -16.19
CA ASP A 19 -3.38 11.70 -15.72
C ASP A 19 -2.94 11.18 -14.35
N VAL A 20 -2.09 10.14 -14.35
CA VAL A 20 -1.56 9.49 -13.14
C VAL A 20 -0.04 9.50 -13.16
N THR A 21 0.55 10.07 -12.10
CA THR A 21 2.00 10.03 -11.90
C THR A 21 2.38 8.86 -11.01
N TYR A 22 3.11 7.90 -11.59
CA TYR A 22 3.73 6.81 -10.84
C TYR A 22 5.15 7.20 -10.43
N VAL A 23 5.54 6.86 -9.20
CA VAL A 23 6.89 7.12 -8.67
C VAL A 23 7.45 5.84 -8.06
N GLN A 24 8.72 5.55 -8.34
CA GLN A 24 9.42 4.39 -7.78
C GLN A 24 10.32 4.84 -6.64
N GLU A 25 9.76 4.99 -5.45
CA GLU A 25 10.52 5.27 -4.22
C GLU A 25 9.79 4.74 -3.00
N THR A 26 10.43 4.77 -1.84
CA THR A 26 9.77 4.43 -0.58
C THR A 26 8.88 5.57 -0.11
N VAL A 27 7.82 5.26 0.64
CA VAL A 27 6.92 6.27 1.19
C VAL A 27 7.64 7.19 2.17
N GLU A 28 8.65 6.67 2.88
CA GLU A 28 9.48 7.46 3.80
C GLU A 28 10.31 8.51 3.06
N SER A 29 10.95 8.13 1.95
CA SER A 29 11.70 9.07 1.10
C SER A 29 10.75 10.11 0.50
N HIS A 30 9.62 9.64 -0.02
CA HIS A 30 8.61 10.50 -0.62
C HIS A 30 8.07 11.54 0.38
N ALA A 31 7.81 11.13 1.62
CA ALA A 31 7.31 11.99 2.70
C ALA A 31 8.28 13.11 3.09
N GLN A 32 9.60 12.85 3.02
CA GLN A 32 10.61 13.88 3.27
C GLN A 32 10.63 14.96 2.19
N ALA A 33 10.49 14.56 0.92
CA ALA A 33 10.48 15.49 -0.20
C ALA A 33 9.13 16.22 -0.39
N ASN A 34 8.03 15.63 0.09
CA ASN A 34 6.66 16.08 -0.18
C ASN A 34 5.78 16.22 1.08
N PRO A 35 6.25 16.88 2.16
CA PRO A 35 5.46 17.02 3.37
C PRO A 35 4.17 17.81 3.10
N GLN A 36 3.06 17.38 3.68
CA GLN A 36 1.76 18.07 3.64
C GLN A 36 1.30 18.41 2.22
N ARG A 37 1.60 17.55 1.25
CA ARG A 37 1.31 17.79 -0.16
C ARG A 37 -0.08 17.32 -0.58
N TYR A 38 -0.61 16.29 0.09
CA TYR A 38 -1.79 15.55 -0.38
C TYR A 38 -3.02 15.82 0.49
N ASP A 39 -4.19 16.00 -0.13
CA ASP A 39 -5.47 16.11 0.58
C ASP A 39 -5.94 14.74 1.10
N VAL A 40 -5.63 13.67 0.35
CA VAL A 40 -5.94 12.29 0.68
C VAL A 40 -4.73 11.40 0.39
N VAL A 41 -4.41 10.50 1.32
CA VAL A 41 -3.39 9.46 1.17
C VAL A 41 -4.04 8.08 1.40
N THR A 42 -3.79 7.13 0.51
CA THR A 42 -4.31 5.76 0.62
C THR A 42 -3.17 4.75 0.60
N CYS A 43 -3.13 3.83 1.56
CA CYS A 43 -2.19 2.72 1.61
C CYS A 43 -2.97 1.40 1.69
N MET A 44 -3.05 0.69 0.57
CA MET A 44 -3.92 -0.47 0.41
C MET A 44 -3.12 -1.78 0.39
N GLU A 45 -3.51 -2.74 1.23
CA GLU A 45 -3.03 -4.14 1.26
C GLU A 45 -1.49 -4.27 1.26
N MET A 46 -0.83 -3.50 2.12
CA MET A 46 0.64 -3.40 2.10
C MET A 46 1.29 -3.43 3.49
N LEU A 47 0.59 -2.93 4.53
CA LEU A 47 1.16 -2.77 5.88
C LEU A 47 1.58 -4.09 6.54
N GLU A 48 0.96 -5.20 6.18
CA GLU A 48 1.28 -6.55 6.68
C GLU A 48 2.61 -7.11 6.14
N HIS A 49 3.14 -6.51 5.07
CA HIS A 49 4.32 -7.01 4.36
C HIS A 49 5.55 -6.11 4.55
N VAL A 50 5.45 -5.06 5.38
CA VAL A 50 6.58 -4.15 5.66
C VAL A 50 7.27 -4.48 6.98
N PRO A 51 8.58 -4.24 7.09
CA PRO A 51 9.34 -4.52 8.31
C PRO A 51 8.95 -3.62 9.49
N ASP A 52 8.55 -2.36 9.23
CA ASP A 52 8.08 -1.41 10.25
C ASP A 52 6.80 -0.70 9.78
N PRO A 53 5.61 -1.23 10.14
CA PRO A 53 4.33 -0.59 9.80
C PRO A 53 4.17 0.81 10.41
N ALA A 54 4.77 1.06 11.57
CA ALA A 54 4.67 2.36 12.23
C ALA A 54 5.48 3.44 11.49
N SER A 55 6.57 3.08 10.83
CA SER A 55 7.28 3.96 9.89
C SER A 55 6.37 4.42 8.75
N VAL A 56 5.69 3.47 8.11
CA VAL A 56 4.80 3.75 6.97
C VAL A 56 3.63 4.64 7.40
N VAL A 57 2.98 4.36 8.54
CA VAL A 57 1.88 5.18 9.06
C VAL A 57 2.34 6.62 9.31
N ARG A 58 3.53 6.82 9.91
CA ARG A 58 4.10 8.16 10.14
C ARG A 58 4.40 8.87 8.83
N ALA A 59 4.97 8.18 7.85
CA ALA A 59 5.25 8.76 6.53
C ALA A 59 3.96 9.20 5.82
N CYS A 60 2.91 8.36 5.83
CA CYS A 60 1.60 8.74 5.30
C CYS A 60 0.99 9.94 6.02
N ALA A 61 1.13 10.02 7.35
CA ALA A 61 0.66 11.17 8.14
C ALA A 61 1.46 12.45 7.85
N GLN A 62 2.74 12.34 7.49
CA GLN A 62 3.57 13.48 7.07
C GLN A 62 3.20 13.97 5.66
N LEU A 63 2.79 13.07 4.78
CA LEU A 63 2.40 13.39 3.39
C LEU A 63 1.07 14.16 3.32
N VAL A 64 0.16 13.89 4.24
CA VAL A 64 -1.18 14.49 4.22
C VAL A 64 -1.16 15.92 4.79
N LYS A 65 -1.95 16.82 4.19
CA LYS A 65 -2.17 18.17 4.70
C LYS A 65 -2.83 18.15 6.08
N PRO A 66 -2.65 19.18 6.92
CA PRO A 66 -3.47 19.37 8.11
C PRO A 66 -4.96 19.33 7.75
N GLY A 67 -5.71 18.43 8.39
CA GLY A 67 -7.13 18.22 8.11
C GLY A 67 -7.46 17.30 6.91
N GLY A 68 -6.45 16.79 6.20
CA GLY A 68 -6.65 15.78 5.16
C GLY A 68 -6.84 14.38 5.73
N HIS A 69 -7.09 13.41 4.84
CA HIS A 69 -7.46 12.04 5.23
C HIS A 69 -6.40 11.01 4.84
N VAL A 70 -6.19 10.04 5.72
CA VAL A 70 -5.36 8.85 5.43
C VAL A 70 -6.21 7.60 5.58
N PHE A 71 -6.27 6.78 4.53
CA PHE A 71 -6.98 5.51 4.52
C PHE A 71 -6.00 4.36 4.44
N PHE A 72 -6.19 3.36 5.31
CA PHE A 72 -5.44 2.12 5.30
C PHE A 72 -6.36 0.95 5.06
N SER A 73 -5.91 0.00 4.23
CA SER A 73 -6.49 -1.33 4.14
C SER A 73 -5.41 -2.35 4.45
N THR A 74 -5.77 -3.34 5.24
CA THR A 74 -4.88 -4.42 5.67
C THR A 74 -5.71 -5.67 5.90
N ILE A 75 -5.11 -6.85 5.73
CA ILE A 75 -5.76 -8.11 6.05
C ILE A 75 -6.26 -8.11 7.50
N ASN A 76 -7.54 -8.43 7.65
CA ASN A 76 -8.21 -8.54 8.93
C ASN A 76 -7.57 -9.63 9.80
N ARG A 77 -6.84 -9.25 10.85
CA ARG A 77 -6.18 -10.15 11.81
C ARG A 77 -7.12 -10.79 12.85
N ASN A 78 -8.39 -11.01 12.51
CA ASN A 78 -9.30 -11.80 13.34
C ASN A 78 -8.83 -13.27 13.37
N THR A 79 -8.86 -13.91 14.54
CA THR A 79 -8.55 -15.34 14.72
C THR A 79 -9.32 -16.25 13.76
N LYS A 80 -10.56 -15.89 13.39
CA LYS A 80 -11.32 -16.59 12.35
C LYS A 80 -10.70 -16.47 10.96
N ALA A 81 -10.24 -15.28 10.57
CA ALA A 81 -9.61 -15.07 9.27
C ALA A 81 -8.26 -15.79 9.18
N TRP A 82 -7.48 -15.76 10.27
CA TRP A 82 -6.25 -16.54 10.39
C TRP A 82 -6.51 -18.06 10.29
N LEU A 83 -7.49 -18.58 11.03
CA LEU A 83 -7.86 -19.99 10.98
C LEU A 83 -8.33 -20.42 9.59
N MET A 84 -9.12 -19.59 8.91
CA MET A 84 -9.55 -19.88 7.53
C MET A 84 -8.39 -19.82 6.54
N ALA A 85 -7.43 -18.91 6.73
CA ALA A 85 -6.22 -18.85 5.90
C ALA A 85 -5.35 -20.11 6.07
N VAL A 86 -5.13 -20.55 7.32
CA VAL A 86 -4.37 -21.78 7.61
C VAL A 86 -5.10 -23.01 7.05
N ILE A 87 -6.40 -23.16 7.33
CA ILE A 87 -7.17 -24.30 6.82
C ILE A 87 -7.21 -24.32 5.29
N GLY A 88 -7.41 -23.15 4.67
CA GLY A 88 -7.40 -23.00 3.22
C GLY A 88 -6.05 -23.37 2.61
N ALA A 89 -4.95 -22.86 3.16
CA ALA A 89 -3.61 -23.11 2.66
C ALA A 89 -3.15 -24.57 2.86
N GLU A 90 -3.36 -25.14 4.05
CA GLU A 90 -2.88 -26.49 4.39
C GLU A 90 -3.79 -27.59 3.85
N TYR A 91 -5.11 -27.48 4.00
CA TYR A 91 -6.01 -28.62 3.77
C TYR A 91 -6.73 -28.56 2.41
N VAL A 92 -7.01 -27.36 1.90
CA VAL A 92 -7.69 -27.19 0.60
C VAL A 92 -6.67 -27.12 -0.52
N LEU A 93 -5.66 -26.27 -0.37
CA LEU A 93 -4.66 -26.01 -1.39
C LEU A 93 -3.40 -26.90 -1.26
N LYS A 94 -3.20 -27.57 -0.12
CA LYS A 94 -2.04 -28.44 0.18
C LYS A 94 -0.70 -27.78 -0.15
N MET A 95 -0.57 -26.52 0.23
CA MET A 95 0.64 -25.73 -0.01
C MET A 95 1.73 -25.97 1.05
N VAL A 96 1.46 -26.85 2.03
CA VAL A 96 2.36 -27.32 3.10
C VAL A 96 2.30 -28.83 3.17
#